data_AF-A0A6P1TFQ8-F1
#
_entry.id   AF-A0A6P1TFQ8-F1
#
_cell.length_a   1.000
_cell.length_b   1.000
_cell.length_c   1.000
_cell.angle_alpha   90.00
_cell.angle_beta   90.00
_cell.angle_gamma   90.00
#
_symmetry.space_group_name_H-M   'P 1'
#
loop_
_entity.id
_entity.type
_entity.pdbx_description
1 polymer ?
#
loop_
_entity_poly.entity_id
_entity_poly.type
_entity_poly.pdbx_seq_one_letter_code
_entity_poly.pdbx_strand_id
1 'polypeptide(L)' 'MNISLTVIGQFITIFAVVIAAVSYYLGRRKTETPVLAALLGAVFSIIPIFGLVYVVFLMFKKDLPRDSEVPA' A
#
# COMPACT_ATOMS: atom_id res chain seq x y z
N MET A 1 22.92 -13.32 -18.88
CA MET A 1 22.26 -13.81 -17.65
C MET A 1 20.88 -14.32 -18.01
N ASN A 2 20.51 -15.52 -17.55
CA ASN A 2 19.17 -16.09 -17.75
C ASN A 2 18.37 -15.90 -16.45
N ILE A 3 17.64 -14.79 -16.34
CA ILE A 3 16.76 -14.56 -15.20
C ILE A 3 15.47 -15.34 -15.47
N SER A 4 15.23 -16.37 -14.67
CA SER A 4 14.02 -17.17 -14.79
C SER A 4 12.79 -16.39 -14.34
N LEU A 5 11.66 -16.59 -15.03
CA LEU A 5 10.37 -15.98 -14.66
C LEU A 5 9.96 -16.28 -13.22
N THR A 6 10.32 -17.46 -12.70
CA THR A 6 10.09 -17.85 -11.30
C THR A 6 10.77 -16.89 -10.32
N VAL A 7 12.01 -16.47 -10.60
CA VAL A 7 12.77 -15.57 -9.72
C VAL A 7 12.13 -14.17 -9.73
N ILE A 8 11.69 -13.70 -10.91
CA ILE A 8 10.97 -12.42 -11.04
C ILE A 8 9.63 -12.48 -10.28
N GLY A 9 8.88 -13.57 -10.42
CA GLY A 9 7.61 -13.77 -9.72
C GLY A 9 7.75 -13.81 -8.20
N GLN A 10 8.78 -14.46 -7.68
CA GLN A 10 9.10 -14.48 -6.25
C GLN A 10 9.42 -13.07 -5.72
N PHE A 11 10.25 -12.32 -6.46
CA PHE A 11 10.57 -10.95 -6.11
C PHE A 11 9.32 -10.07 -6.04
N ILE A 12 8.47 -10.11 -7.09
CA ILE A 12 7.21 -9.34 -7.14
C ILE A 12 6.28 -9.74 -5.99
N THR A 13 6.19 -11.04 -5.67
CA THR A 13 5.32 -11.53 -4.60
C THR A 13 5.75 -11.01 -3.22
N ILE A 14 7.04 -11.12 -2.89
CA ILE A 14 7.57 -10.59 -1.63
C ILE A 14 7.38 -9.07 -1.57
N PHE A 15 7.69 -8.38 -2.67
CA PHE A 15 7.50 -6.95 -2.77
C PHE A 15 6.03 -6.54 -2.56
N ALA A 16 5.09 -7.22 -3.20
CA ALA A 16 3.67 -6.97 -3.05
C ALA A 16 3.16 -7.18 -1.62
N VAL A 17 3.66 -8.21 -0.92
CA VAL A 17 3.31 -8.43 0.50
C VAL A 17 3.80 -7.27 1.37
N VAL A 18 5.03 -6.80 1.16
CA VAL A 18 5.58 -5.66 1.90
C VAL A 18 4.77 -4.39 1.65
N ILE A 19 4.49 -4.08 0.38
CA ILE A 19 3.70 -2.89 0.02
C ILE A 19 2.28 -3.00 0.56
N ALA A 20 1.64 -4.16 0.48
CA ALA A 20 0.31 -4.37 1.04
C ALA A 20 0.27 -4.09 2.56
N ALA A 21 1.26 -4.58 3.31
CA ALA A 21 1.37 -4.35 4.74
C ALA A 21 1.58 -2.86 5.07
N VAL A 22 2.45 -2.18 4.32
CA VAL A 22 2.68 -0.73 4.46
C VAL A 22 1.41 0.06 4.12
N SER A 23 0.77 -0.23 2.99
CA SER A 23 -0.47 0.42 2.57
C SER A 23 -1.62 0.17 3.55
N TYR A 24 -1.71 -1.01 4.16
CA TYR A 24 -2.67 -1.29 5.24
C TYR A 24 -2.41 -0.39 6.46
N TYR A 25 -1.16 -0.32 6.90
CA TYR A 25 -0.76 0.48 8.06
C TYR A 25 -1.01 1.98 7.85
N LEU A 26 -0.64 2.52 6.67
CA LEU A 26 -0.94 3.90 6.29
C LEU A 26 -2.45 4.11 6.15
N GLY A 27 -3.14 3.15 5.51
CA GLY A 27 -4.58 3.15 5.32
C GLY A 27 -5.35 3.26 6.63
N ARG A 28 -4.90 2.58 7.70
CA ARG A 28 -5.56 2.64 9.02
C ARG A 28 -5.59 4.05 9.63
N ARG A 29 -4.67 4.93 9.25
CA ARG A 29 -4.58 6.29 9.79
C ARG A 29 -5.17 7.34 8.84
N LYS A 30 -5.17 7.04 7.54
CA LYS A 30 -5.42 8.02 6.47
C LYS A 30 -6.65 7.72 5.61
N THR A 31 -7.29 6.58 5.82
CA THR A 31 -8.43 6.12 5.01
C THR A 31 -9.46 5.39 5.86
N GLU A 32 -10.73 5.46 5.48
CA GLU A 32 -11.82 4.73 6.16
C GLU A 32 -11.78 3.22 5.83
N THR A 33 -11.07 2.85 4.76
CA THR A 33 -11.04 1.50 4.20
C THR A 33 -9.61 0.95 4.08
N PRO A 34 -8.96 0.63 5.22
CA PRO A 34 -7.56 0.16 5.24
C PRO A 34 -7.33 -1.14 4.45
N VAL A 35 -8.34 -2.01 4.36
CA VAL A 35 -8.28 -3.25 3.57
C VAL A 35 -8.19 -2.96 2.07
N LEU A 36 -8.98 -2.00 1.57
CA LEU A 36 -8.93 -1.58 0.17
C LEU A 36 -7.58 -0.92 -0.16
N ALA A 37 -7.03 -0.12 0.76
CA ALA A 37 -5.71 0.46 0.62
C ALA A 37 -4.62 -0.62 0.47
N ALA A 38 -4.68 -1.67 1.30
CA ALA A 38 -3.76 -2.81 1.23
C ALA A 38 -3.86 -3.55 -0.11
N LEU A 39 -5.08 -3.85 -0.56
CA LEU A 39 -5.33 -4.54 -1.83
C LEU A 39 -4.84 -3.74 -3.03
N LEU A 40 -5.10 -2.42 -3.06
CA LEU A 40 -4.60 -1.54 -4.11
C LEU A 40 -3.06 -1.49 -4.11
N GLY A 41 -2.44 -1.41 -2.94
CA GLY A 41 -0.98 -1.47 -2.82
C GLY A 41 -0.41 -2.78 -3.37
N ALA A 42 -1.03 -3.92 -3.06
CA ALA A 42 -0.63 -5.23 -3.58
C ALA A 42 -0.75 -5.31 -5.11
N VAL A 43 -1.89 -4.89 -5.67
CA VAL A 43 -2.16 -4.94 -7.11
C VAL A 43 -1.21 -4.01 -7.88
N PHE A 44 -0.97 -2.79 -7.39
CA PHE A 44 -0.01 -1.89 -8.01
C PHE A 44 1.43 -2.39 -7.92
N SER A 45 1.74 -3.27 -6.98
CA SER A 45 3.08 -3.84 -6.82
C SER A 45 3.45 -4.92 -7.83
N ILE A 46 2.51 -5.35 -8.68
CA ILE A 46 2.82 -6.19 -9.86
C ILE A 46 3.87 -5.50 -10.74
N ILE A 47 3.80 -4.17 -10.84
CA ILE A 47 4.83 -3.32 -11.42
C ILE A 47 5.48 -2.56 -10.26
N PRO A 48 6.69 -2.92 -9.81
CA PRO A 48 7.24 -2.43 -8.55
C PRO A 48 7.21 -0.91 -8.37
N ILE A 49 7.42 -0.16 -9.45
CA ILE A 49 7.40 1.31 -9.46
C ILE A 49 6.02 1.86 -9.06
N PHE A 50 4.91 1.26 -9.53
CA PHE A 50 3.58 1.74 -9.19
C PHE A 50 3.23 1.49 -7.72
N GLY A 51 3.66 0.37 -7.15
CA GLY A 51 3.51 0.10 -5.70
C GLY A 51 4.18 1.18 -4.85
N LEU A 52 5.40 1.60 -5.22
CA LEU A 52 6.11 2.69 -4.53
C LEU A 52 5.40 4.03 -4.67
N VAL A 53 5.00 4.40 -5.89
CA VAL A 53 4.27 5.66 -6.13
C VAL A 53 2.98 5.71 -5.31
N TYR A 54 2.25 4.59 -5.23
CA TYR A 54 1.02 4.50 -4.44
C TYR A 54 1.27 4.67 -2.94
N VAL A 55 2.32 4.04 -2.39
CA VAL A 55 2.69 4.21 -0.98
C VAL A 55 3.07 5.66 -0.69
N VAL A 56 3.87 6.28 -1.56
CA VAL A 56 4.24 7.70 -1.41
C VAL A 56 2.99 8.59 -1.44
N PHE A 57 2.07 8.34 -2.37
CA PHE A 57 0.80 9.04 -2.41
C PHE A 57 -0.01 8.87 -1.10
N LEU A 58 -0.09 7.65 -0.57
CA LEU A 58 -0.70 7.38 0.73
C LEU A 58 0.02 8.10 1.87
N MET A 59 1.35 8.25 1.84
CA MET A 59 2.10 8.97 2.87
C MET A 59 1.70 10.45 2.92
N PHE A 60 1.49 11.08 1.76
CA PHE A 60 1.07 12.47 1.66
C PHE A 60 -0.42 12.70 1.93
N LYS A 61 -1.24 11.64 1.96
CA LYS A 61 -2.67 11.77 2.29
C LYS A 61 -2.83 12.27 3.74
N LYS A 62 -3.71 13.24 3.96
CA LYS A 62 -4.03 13.73 5.31
C LYS A 62 -4.70 12.62 6.13
N ASP A 63 -4.46 12.64 7.44
CA ASP A 63 -5.10 11.74 8.37
C ASP A 63 -6.61 12.07 8.46
N LEU A 64 -7.42 11.06 8.78
CA LEU A 64 -8.86 11.28 9.00
C LEU A 64 -9.09 12.17 10.22
N PRO A 65 -10.13 13.02 10.23
CA PRO A 65 -10.53 13.75 11.43
C PRO A 65 -10.78 12.77 12.57
N ARG A 66 -10.09 12.95 13.70
CA ARG A 66 -10.41 12.19 14.92
C ARG A 66 -11.68 12.80 15.50
N ASP A 67 -12.65 11.95 15.80
CA ASP A 67 -14.03 12.24 16.26
C ASP A 67 -14.16 13.10 17.54
N SER A 68 -13.05 13.65 18.05
CA SER A 68 -12.96 14.43 19.28
C SER A 68 -13.24 15.93 19.12
N GLU A 69 -13.69 16.40 17.95
CA GLU A 69 -13.95 17.83 17.66
C GLU A 69 -15.44 18.17 17.44
N VAL A 70 -16.38 17.32 17.86
CA VAL A 70 -17.81 17.67 17.87
C VAL A 70 -18.22 18.11 19.29
N PRO A 71 -18.25 19.42 19.60
CA PRO A 71 -18.96 19.88 20.80
C PRO A 71 -20.46 19.65 20.60
N ALA A 72 -21.05 18.93 21.57
CA ALA A 72 -22.46 18.61 21.66
C ALA A 72 -23.37 19.85 21.80
#